data_AF-A0A367EY43-F1
#
_entry.id   AF-A0A367EY43-F1
#
_cell.length_a   1.000
_cell.length_b   1.000
_cell.length_c   1.000
_cell.angle_alpha   90.00
_cell.angle_beta   90.00
_cell.angle_gamma   90.00
#
_symmetry.space_group_name_H-M   'P 1'
#
loop_
_entity.id
_entity.type
_entity.pdbx_description
1 polymer ?
#
loop_
_entity_poly.entity_id
_entity_poly.type
_entity_poly.pdbx_seq_one_letter_code
_entity_poly.pdbx_strand_id
1 'polypeptide(L)'
;MARAGGAGGMVTGGGTGAGRVRLTEGLCEVAELEHSLCLQYLYAAFSLKTRPEEGGIDEVQAELVREWKGQLLLLAREEMLHLGLALNLLAAVGGAAHLRRPNFPQPERYYPLGTVAALEPFSATSLERFLDYERPSAPRPATEPGARSGPEAAEPGGRGPQTVGQLYGRIRATVLALEEKELFIGSEYRQVDSAAVIDPEGVLDEDVTVGYGVEPFVIDDRASALRAIDLIVEQGEGAEEDREGSHYHRLLRIRAGLDTELAAAARTGRPFVPARPLLRNPVVRPVPDAEGTTLISEPLAREAAELFDDGYGLLVLMLLRFYSRVDEAPAERRRIQRVAFFPLMTMFVRPLGEVLSELPARAGNPPASAGPPFAFRRGLALIPEARVAHQVFAERLAHLAVRSRRLARRMRTANVPDRLQHRTDLLAKDVARMSRSFAGEAVRP
;
A
#
# COMPACT_ATOMS: atom_id res chain seq x y z
N MET A 1 30.37 57.96 -6.32
CA MET A 1 29.46 57.72 -7.47
C MET A 1 29.07 56.24 -7.46
N ALA A 2 27.95 55.94 -6.80
CA ALA A 2 27.37 54.61 -6.74
C ALA A 2 26.34 54.47 -7.86
N ARG A 3 26.39 53.38 -8.63
CA ARG A 3 25.27 52.92 -9.44
C ARG A 3 24.64 51.72 -8.74
N ALA A 4 23.50 51.97 -8.12
CA ALA A 4 22.56 50.93 -7.70
C ALA A 4 21.76 50.49 -8.95
N GLY A 5 21.91 49.21 -9.33
CA GLY A 5 21.01 48.55 -10.27
C GLY A 5 19.84 47.96 -9.48
N GLY A 6 18.64 48.48 -9.71
CA GLY A 6 17.42 48.01 -9.07
C GLY A 6 17.00 46.63 -9.57
N ALA A 7 16.81 45.70 -8.63
CA ALA A 7 15.99 44.52 -8.82
C ALA A 7 14.62 44.79 -8.15
N GLY A 8 13.80 45.59 -8.82
CA GLY A 8 12.40 45.79 -8.49
C GLY A 8 11.54 44.85 -9.33
N GLY A 9 11.28 43.66 -8.80
CA GLY A 9 10.33 42.70 -9.35
C GLY A 9 9.45 42.18 -8.23
N MET A 10 8.42 42.95 -7.91
CA MET A 10 7.38 42.62 -6.93
C MET A 10 6.73 41.28 -7.25
N VAL A 11 6.83 40.32 -6.32
CA VAL A 11 5.93 39.18 -6.23
C VAL A 11 4.60 39.70 -5.66
N THR A 12 3.75 40.25 -6.51
CA THR A 12 2.33 40.48 -6.18
C THR A 12 1.53 39.29 -6.66
N GLY A 13 1.36 38.29 -5.79
CA GLY A 13 0.62 37.06 -6.09
C GLY A 13 0.45 36.14 -4.88
N GLY A 14 0.01 36.69 -3.74
CA GLY A 14 -0.04 35.96 -2.46
C GLY A 14 -1.04 34.80 -2.37
N GLY A 15 -1.91 34.60 -3.37
CA GLY A 15 -2.96 33.57 -3.34
C GLY A 15 -2.56 32.22 -3.94
N THR A 16 -1.91 32.21 -5.10
CA THR A 16 -1.73 31.00 -5.91
C THR A 16 -0.52 30.17 -5.49
N GLY A 17 0.60 30.81 -5.14
CA GLY A 17 1.77 30.13 -4.58
C GLY A 17 1.47 29.45 -3.24
N ALA A 18 0.75 30.14 -2.35
CA ALA A 18 0.34 29.59 -1.05
C ALA A 18 -0.68 28.45 -1.21
N GLY A 19 -1.57 28.51 -2.20
CA GLY A 19 -2.51 27.43 -2.51
C GLY A 19 -1.82 26.18 -3.04
N ARG A 20 -0.84 26.30 -3.95
CA ARG A 20 -0.09 25.14 -4.46
C ARG A 20 0.69 24.43 -3.36
N VAL A 21 1.36 25.17 -2.48
CA VAL A 21 2.10 24.59 -1.35
C VAL A 21 1.17 23.74 -0.50
N ARG A 22 0.01 24.29 -0.08
CA ARG A 22 -1.00 23.54 0.69
C ARG A 22 -1.52 22.31 -0.05
N LEU A 23 -1.73 22.43 -1.37
CA LEU A 23 -2.19 21.31 -2.19
C LEU A 23 -1.16 20.19 -2.25
N THR A 24 0.11 20.51 -2.51
CA THR A 24 1.20 19.53 -2.54
C THR A 24 1.41 18.89 -1.18
N GLU A 25 1.36 19.64 -0.08
CA GLU A 25 1.43 19.09 1.28
C GLU A 25 0.28 18.13 1.56
N GLY A 26 -0.96 18.54 1.25
CA GLY A 26 -2.14 17.67 1.42
C GLY A 26 -2.08 16.41 0.56
N LEU A 27 -1.57 16.51 -0.68
CA LEU A 27 -1.39 15.36 -1.56
C LEU A 27 -0.29 14.40 -1.04
N CYS A 28 0.79 14.92 -0.48
CA CYS A 28 1.81 14.10 0.18
C CYS A 28 1.23 13.38 1.42
N GLU A 29 0.42 14.09 2.22
CA GLU A 29 -0.26 13.51 3.39
C GLU A 29 -1.16 12.34 3.00
N VAL A 30 -2.03 12.50 1.99
CA VAL A 30 -2.88 11.39 1.54
C VAL A 30 -2.08 10.28 0.86
N ALA A 31 -1.03 10.58 0.10
CA ALA A 31 -0.16 9.54 -0.46
C ALA A 31 0.51 8.67 0.63
N GLU A 32 0.94 9.27 1.74
CA GLU A 32 1.44 8.52 2.90
C GLU A 32 0.37 7.63 3.52
N LEU A 33 -0.86 8.15 3.62
CA LEU A 33 -2.01 7.46 4.18
C LEU A 33 -2.43 6.26 3.32
N GLU A 34 -2.67 6.44 2.01
CA GLU A 34 -3.10 5.35 1.11
C GLU A 34 -2.05 4.24 1.05
N HIS A 35 -0.78 4.62 1.01
CA HIS A 35 0.29 3.64 1.10
C HIS A 35 0.25 2.90 2.45
N SER A 36 0.02 3.60 3.56
CA SER A 36 -0.05 2.97 4.88
C SER A 36 -1.28 2.05 5.03
N LEU A 37 -2.45 2.42 4.49
CA LEU A 37 -3.66 1.58 4.47
C LEU A 37 -3.46 0.32 3.64
N CYS A 38 -2.93 0.47 2.42
CA CYS A 38 -2.54 -0.66 1.55
C CYS A 38 -1.73 -1.72 2.32
N LEU A 39 -0.68 -1.28 3.03
CA LEU A 39 0.18 -2.20 3.76
C LEU A 39 -0.49 -2.87 4.97
N GLN A 40 -1.38 -2.15 5.66
CA GLN A 40 -2.14 -2.70 6.78
C GLN A 40 -3.11 -3.79 6.30
N TYR A 41 -3.81 -3.56 5.18
CA TYR A 41 -4.68 -4.56 4.55
C TYR A 41 -3.92 -5.79 4.09
N LEU A 42 -2.77 -5.62 3.41
CA LEU A 42 -1.90 -6.74 3.02
C LEU A 42 -1.46 -7.55 4.25
N TYR A 43 -1.05 -6.88 5.32
CA TYR A 43 -0.56 -7.54 6.52
C TYR A 43 -1.65 -8.38 7.20
N ALA A 44 -2.85 -7.82 7.38
CA ALA A 44 -4.00 -8.55 7.89
C ALA A 44 -4.37 -9.72 6.97
N ALA A 45 -4.41 -9.52 5.65
CA ALA A 45 -4.70 -10.57 4.67
C ALA A 45 -3.70 -11.73 4.71
N PHE A 46 -2.41 -11.45 4.91
CA PHE A 46 -1.38 -12.49 5.02
C PHE A 46 -1.49 -13.30 6.30
N SER A 47 -2.08 -12.75 7.35
CA SER A 47 -2.32 -13.46 8.61
C SER A 47 -3.45 -14.49 8.50
N LEU A 48 -4.42 -14.30 7.60
CA LEU A 48 -5.57 -15.18 7.47
C LEU A 48 -5.16 -16.59 7.05
N LYS A 49 -5.70 -17.59 7.76
CA LYS A 49 -5.53 -19.01 7.44
C LYS A 49 -6.25 -19.31 6.13
N THR A 50 -5.72 -20.24 5.36
CA THR A 50 -6.33 -20.62 4.08
C THR A 50 -6.68 -22.10 4.04
N ARG A 51 -6.52 -22.81 5.14
CA ARG A 51 -6.50 -24.27 5.19
C ARG A 51 -6.99 -24.78 6.54
N PRO A 52 -7.94 -25.73 6.56
CA PRO A 52 -8.42 -26.35 7.79
C PRO A 52 -7.31 -27.04 8.59
N GLU A 53 -6.27 -27.55 7.92
CA GLU A 53 -5.14 -28.27 8.56
C GLU A 53 -4.29 -27.35 9.46
N GLU A 54 -4.45 -26.03 9.35
CA GLU A 54 -3.83 -25.05 10.25
C GLU A 54 -4.53 -24.97 11.62
N GLY A 55 -5.68 -25.64 11.77
CA GLY A 55 -6.47 -25.70 12.99
C GLY A 55 -7.25 -24.43 13.30
N GLY A 56 -8.24 -24.52 14.18
CA GLY A 56 -9.08 -23.40 14.61
C GLY A 56 -10.09 -22.89 13.58
N ILE A 57 -10.20 -23.55 12.43
CA ILE A 57 -11.27 -23.36 11.44
C ILE A 57 -11.60 -24.73 10.83
N ASP A 58 -12.86 -24.96 10.46
CA ASP A 58 -13.27 -26.13 9.66
C ASP A 58 -13.28 -25.84 8.14
N GLU A 59 -13.73 -26.81 7.33
CA GLU A 59 -13.73 -26.70 5.87
C GLU A 59 -14.62 -25.56 5.36
N VAL A 60 -15.81 -25.38 5.95
CA VAL A 60 -16.74 -24.33 5.55
C VAL A 60 -16.19 -22.97 5.96
N GLN A 61 -15.69 -22.87 7.19
CA GLN A 61 -15.03 -21.68 7.70
C GLN A 61 -13.79 -21.31 6.90
N ALA A 62 -13.07 -22.28 6.33
CA ALA A 62 -11.90 -22.00 5.50
C ALA A 62 -12.25 -21.28 4.19
N GLU A 63 -13.38 -21.60 3.56
CA GLU A 63 -13.82 -20.84 2.38
C GLU A 63 -14.24 -19.42 2.74
N LEU A 64 -14.97 -19.25 3.85
CA LEU A 64 -15.33 -17.92 4.37
C LEU A 64 -14.09 -17.06 4.67
N VAL A 65 -13.09 -17.63 5.32
CA VAL A 65 -11.85 -16.92 5.64
C VAL A 65 -11.05 -16.61 4.36
N ARG A 66 -11.07 -17.47 3.35
CA ARG A 66 -10.47 -17.19 2.03
C ARG A 66 -11.19 -16.05 1.32
N GLU A 67 -12.51 -15.97 1.43
CA GLU A 67 -13.29 -14.84 0.91
C GLU A 67 -12.85 -13.54 1.59
N TRP A 68 -12.78 -13.49 2.93
CA TRP A 68 -12.30 -12.31 3.66
C TRP A 68 -10.87 -11.93 3.26
N LYS A 69 -9.99 -12.92 3.08
CA LYS A 69 -8.64 -12.69 2.56
C LYS A 69 -8.67 -12.08 1.17
N GLY A 70 -9.54 -12.57 0.28
CA GLY A 70 -9.74 -12.01 -1.05
C GLY A 70 -10.19 -10.55 -1.01
N GLN A 71 -11.14 -10.23 -0.13
CA GLN A 71 -11.64 -8.86 0.07
C GLN A 71 -10.54 -7.93 0.59
N LEU A 72 -9.78 -8.31 1.62
CA LEU A 72 -8.68 -7.47 2.12
C LEU A 72 -7.56 -7.26 1.08
N LEU A 73 -7.29 -8.27 0.24
CA LEU A 73 -6.34 -8.12 -0.88
C LEU A 73 -6.88 -7.22 -2.00
N LEU A 74 -8.21 -7.13 -2.15
CA LEU A 74 -8.86 -6.22 -3.08
C LEU A 74 -8.80 -4.79 -2.55
N LEU A 75 -9.14 -4.55 -1.28
CA LEU A 75 -8.96 -3.24 -0.64
C LEU A 75 -7.51 -2.75 -0.77
N ALA A 76 -6.54 -3.61 -0.45
CA ALA A 76 -5.12 -3.26 -0.63
C ALA A 76 -4.76 -2.85 -2.06
N ARG A 77 -5.44 -3.39 -3.07
CA ARG A 77 -5.23 -3.07 -4.49
C ARG A 77 -5.89 -1.74 -4.86
N GLU A 78 -7.10 -1.49 -4.37
CA GLU A 78 -7.79 -0.20 -4.51
C GLU A 78 -6.97 0.91 -3.85
N GLU A 79 -6.35 0.68 -2.68
CA GLU A 79 -5.42 1.66 -2.08
C GLU A 79 -4.16 1.92 -2.91
N MET A 80 -3.68 0.94 -3.68
CA MET A 80 -2.59 1.16 -4.63
C MET A 80 -3.03 2.04 -5.80
N LEU A 81 -4.29 1.93 -6.24
CA LEU A 81 -4.90 2.82 -7.22
C LEU A 81 -5.02 4.24 -6.66
N HIS A 82 -5.53 4.40 -5.44
CA HIS A 82 -5.65 5.69 -4.76
C HIS A 82 -4.29 6.38 -4.65
N LEU A 83 -3.26 5.65 -4.23
CA LEU A 83 -1.88 6.13 -4.21
C LEU A 83 -1.41 6.55 -5.61
N GLY A 84 -1.69 5.75 -6.64
CA GLY A 84 -1.34 6.09 -8.03
C GLY A 84 -2.01 7.39 -8.51
N LEU A 85 -3.30 7.58 -8.20
CA LEU A 85 -4.04 8.79 -8.53
C LEU A 85 -3.55 10.01 -7.73
N ALA A 86 -3.20 9.85 -6.45
CA ALA A 86 -2.58 10.91 -5.65
C ALA A 86 -1.22 11.33 -6.23
N LEU A 87 -0.42 10.37 -6.73
CA LEU A 87 0.84 10.65 -7.42
C LEU A 87 0.61 11.31 -8.79
N ASN A 88 -0.42 10.92 -9.53
CA ASN A 88 -0.83 11.61 -10.76
C ASN A 88 -1.25 13.06 -10.47
N LEU A 89 -2.04 13.31 -9.42
CA LEU A 89 -2.40 14.65 -8.97
C LEU A 89 -1.15 15.47 -8.61
N LEU A 90 -0.21 14.91 -7.84
CA LEU A 90 1.07 15.55 -7.53
C LEU A 90 1.82 15.92 -8.81
N ALA A 91 1.97 14.97 -9.72
CA ALA A 91 2.64 15.18 -10.98
C ALA A 91 1.98 16.28 -11.80
N ALA A 92 0.65 16.30 -11.90
CA ALA A 92 -0.17 17.24 -12.66
C ALA A 92 -0.06 18.68 -12.14
N VAL A 93 0.03 18.86 -10.82
CA VAL A 93 0.17 20.19 -10.19
C VAL A 93 1.62 20.64 -10.01
N GLY A 94 2.58 19.92 -10.61
CA GLY A 94 4.00 20.26 -10.56
C GLY A 94 4.74 19.77 -9.31
N GLY A 95 4.09 19.00 -8.43
CA GLY A 95 4.70 18.33 -7.29
C GLY A 95 5.67 17.22 -7.71
N ALA A 96 6.52 16.79 -6.77
CA ALA A 96 7.37 15.62 -6.91
C ALA A 96 6.64 14.37 -6.39
N ALA A 97 6.98 13.20 -6.92
CA ALA A 97 6.43 11.94 -6.44
C ALA A 97 6.78 11.71 -4.96
N HIS A 98 5.78 11.36 -4.15
CA HIS A 98 5.92 11.17 -2.72
C HIS A 98 5.51 9.75 -2.30
N LEU A 99 6.51 8.86 -2.22
CA LEU A 99 6.34 7.45 -1.86
C LEU A 99 6.99 7.08 -0.52
N ARG A 100 7.54 8.08 0.18
CA ARG A 100 8.13 7.91 1.50
C ARG A 100 7.04 8.05 2.55
N ARG A 101 7.17 7.28 3.63
CA ARG A 101 6.33 7.34 4.82
C ARG A 101 7.19 6.99 6.05
N PRO A 102 6.74 7.23 7.29
CA PRO A 102 7.39 6.67 8.49
C PRO A 102 7.14 5.17 8.62
N ASN A 103 8.15 4.41 9.05
CA ASN A 103 7.97 2.99 9.35
C ASN A 103 6.93 2.77 10.47
N PHE A 104 6.27 1.62 10.44
CA PHE A 104 5.29 1.25 11.48
C PHE A 104 5.96 0.93 12.83
N PRO A 105 5.25 1.16 13.95
CA PRO A 105 3.95 1.83 14.05
C PRO A 105 4.04 3.35 13.83
N GLN A 106 2.98 3.93 13.26
CA GLN A 106 2.84 5.39 13.15
C GLN A 106 1.90 5.85 14.27
N PRO A 107 2.33 6.81 15.12
CA PRO A 107 1.54 7.21 16.28
C PRO A 107 0.23 7.89 15.88
N GLU A 108 -0.75 7.84 16.76
CA GLU A 108 -2.11 8.38 16.55
C GLU A 108 -2.13 9.84 16.06
N ARG A 109 -1.19 10.65 16.56
CA ARG A 109 -1.03 12.07 16.23
C ARG A 109 -0.36 12.34 14.87
N TYR A 110 0.09 11.30 14.16
CA TYR A 110 0.83 11.47 12.90
C TYR A 110 -0.08 11.96 11.78
N TYR A 111 -1.31 11.42 11.70
CA TYR A 111 -2.37 11.93 10.84
C TYR A 111 -3.48 12.57 11.68
N PRO A 112 -4.26 13.51 11.14
CA PRO A 112 -5.38 14.14 11.85
C PRO A 112 -6.61 13.21 11.96
N LEU A 113 -6.42 11.89 11.97
CA LEU A 113 -7.47 10.86 11.97
C LEU A 113 -7.75 10.29 13.36
N GLY A 114 -6.90 10.57 14.35
CA GLY A 114 -7.09 10.10 15.73
C GLY A 114 -7.00 8.57 15.87
N THR A 115 -6.20 7.91 15.02
CA THR A 115 -5.96 6.46 15.11
C THR A 115 -4.51 6.09 14.75
N VAL A 116 -3.98 5.04 15.38
CA VAL A 116 -2.62 4.53 15.16
C VAL A 116 -2.56 3.70 13.89
N ALA A 117 -1.56 3.90 13.03
CA ALA A 117 -1.31 2.97 11.93
C ALA A 117 -0.35 1.86 12.39
N ALA A 118 -0.77 0.60 12.28
CA ALA A 118 -0.02 -0.54 12.80
C ALA A 118 -0.14 -1.78 11.92
N LEU A 119 0.95 -2.55 11.81
CA LEU A 119 0.93 -3.87 11.20
C LEU A 119 0.44 -4.88 12.24
N GLU A 120 -0.81 -5.30 12.10
CA GLU A 120 -1.46 -6.25 13.01
C GLU A 120 -2.16 -7.38 12.23
N PRO A 121 -2.14 -8.62 12.76
CA PRO A 121 -2.93 -9.70 12.18
C PRO A 121 -4.42 -9.34 12.15
N PHE A 122 -5.16 -10.04 11.29
CA PHE A 122 -6.61 -9.97 11.25
C PHE A 122 -7.21 -10.35 12.61
N SER A 123 -8.01 -9.45 13.16
CA SER A 123 -8.69 -9.57 14.44
C SER A 123 -9.84 -8.57 14.48
N ALA A 124 -10.73 -8.67 15.47
CA ALA A 124 -11.74 -7.65 15.71
C ALA A 124 -11.10 -6.25 15.90
N THR A 125 -9.97 -6.16 16.60
CA THR A 125 -9.27 -4.89 16.84
C THR A 125 -8.71 -4.26 15.55
N SER A 126 -8.08 -5.04 14.67
CA SER A 126 -7.60 -4.50 13.40
C SER A 126 -8.74 -4.13 12.46
N LEU A 127 -9.85 -4.87 12.49
CA LEU A 127 -11.04 -4.58 11.71
C LEU A 127 -11.75 -3.30 12.16
N GLU A 128 -11.89 -3.06 13.47
CA GLU A 128 -12.44 -1.79 13.98
C GLU A 128 -11.58 -0.61 13.56
N ARG A 129 -10.24 -0.74 13.57
CA ARG A 129 -9.35 0.30 13.07
C ARG A 129 -9.56 0.58 11.58
N PHE A 130 -9.72 -0.47 10.76
CA PHE A 130 -10.03 -0.30 9.33
C PHE A 130 -11.36 0.43 9.13
N LEU A 131 -12.38 0.09 9.93
CA LEU A 131 -13.66 0.79 9.91
C LEU A 131 -13.55 2.25 10.37
N ASP A 132 -12.66 2.58 11.30
CA ASP A 132 -12.40 3.96 11.70
C ASP A 132 -11.73 4.76 10.58
N TYR A 133 -10.80 4.14 9.83
CA TYR A 133 -10.18 4.77 8.65
C TYR A 133 -11.19 5.01 7.52
N GLU A 134 -11.99 3.99 7.18
CA GLU A 134 -12.95 4.06 6.07
C GLU A 134 -14.29 4.72 6.46
N ARG A 135 -14.38 5.29 7.66
CA ARG A 135 -15.63 5.87 8.17
C ARG A 135 -16.11 7.00 7.25
N PRO A 136 -17.37 6.97 6.78
CA PRO A 136 -17.93 8.04 5.95
C PRO A 136 -17.88 9.40 6.64
N SER A 137 -17.59 10.43 5.85
CA SER A 137 -17.59 11.84 6.25
C SER A 137 -18.99 12.39 6.49
N ALA A 138 -19.99 11.89 5.76
CA ALA A 138 -21.39 12.26 5.92
C ALA A 138 -22.08 11.39 7.01
N PRO A 139 -22.92 11.99 7.88
CA PRO A 139 -23.68 11.24 8.87
C PRO A 139 -24.68 10.28 8.21
N ARG A 140 -24.66 9.00 8.60
CA ARG A 140 -25.58 7.98 8.08
C ARG A 140 -26.93 8.00 8.80
N PRO A 141 -28.03 7.64 8.13
CA PRO A 141 -29.32 7.43 8.78
C PRO A 141 -29.21 6.39 9.90
N ALA A 142 -29.84 6.63 11.05
CA ALA A 142 -29.76 5.76 12.23
C ALA A 142 -30.25 4.31 12.00
N THR A 143 -30.92 4.05 10.88
CA THR A 143 -31.46 2.74 10.49
C THR A 143 -30.44 1.83 9.81
N GLU A 144 -29.24 2.31 9.49
CA GLU A 144 -28.24 1.51 8.78
C GLU A 144 -27.24 0.78 9.72
N PRO A 145 -26.82 -0.45 9.39
CA PRO A 145 -25.77 -1.16 10.13
C PRO A 145 -24.48 -0.34 10.18
N GLY A 146 -23.95 -0.09 11.38
CA GLY A 146 -22.76 0.76 11.58
C GLY A 146 -23.05 2.24 11.82
N ALA A 147 -24.31 2.68 11.75
CA ALA A 147 -24.72 3.97 12.26
C ALA A 147 -24.47 4.02 13.78
N ARG A 148 -23.39 4.67 14.21
CA ARG A 148 -23.25 5.06 15.62
C ARG A 148 -24.44 5.98 15.91
N SER A 149 -25.30 5.60 16.86
CA SER A 149 -26.25 6.52 17.47
C SER A 149 -25.44 7.70 18.01
N GLY A 150 -25.55 8.88 17.38
CA GLY A 150 -24.86 10.09 17.84
C GLY A 150 -25.25 10.45 19.29
N PRO A 151 -24.49 11.31 19.99
CA PRO A 151 -23.70 12.42 19.44
C PRO A 151 -22.25 12.49 19.96
N GLU A 152 -21.32 12.85 19.10
CA GLU A 152 -20.41 13.95 19.46
C GLU A 152 -20.60 14.99 18.37
N ALA A 153 -21.53 15.91 18.61
CA ALA A 153 -21.35 17.24 18.08
C ALA A 153 -19.92 17.62 18.47
N ALA A 154 -19.06 17.88 17.49
CA ALA A 154 -17.81 18.56 17.76
C ALA A 154 -18.14 19.70 18.73
N GLU A 155 -17.52 19.68 19.92
CA GLU A 155 -17.50 20.83 20.83
C GLU A 155 -17.39 22.10 19.96
N PRO A 156 -18.23 23.13 20.16
CA PRO A 156 -18.10 24.37 19.40
C PRO A 156 -16.71 24.96 19.69
N GLY A 157 -15.72 24.65 18.85
CA GLY A 157 -14.32 25.02 19.04
C GLY A 157 -13.31 23.86 19.15
N GLY A 158 -13.73 22.60 19.28
CA GLY A 158 -12.85 21.42 19.28
C GLY A 158 -12.84 20.70 17.94
N ARG A 159 -11.72 20.71 17.20
CA ARG A 159 -11.57 19.88 16.00
C ARG A 159 -11.34 18.43 16.42
N GLY A 160 -12.41 17.63 16.45
CA GLY A 160 -12.31 16.17 16.60
C GLY A 160 -11.56 15.50 15.43
N PRO A 161 -11.35 14.18 15.48
CA PRO A 161 -10.63 13.45 14.44
C PRO A 161 -11.30 13.57 13.07
N GLN A 162 -10.51 13.85 12.03
CA GLN A 162 -10.98 13.96 10.65
C GLN A 162 -11.25 12.58 10.02
N THR A 163 -12.05 12.52 8.95
CA THR A 163 -12.14 11.34 8.07
C THR A 163 -11.26 11.49 6.84
N VAL A 164 -11.01 10.39 6.14
CA VAL A 164 -10.25 10.40 4.86
C VAL A 164 -10.95 11.28 3.81
N GLY A 165 -12.27 11.17 3.66
CA GLY A 165 -13.04 12.04 2.78
C GLY A 165 -12.97 13.51 3.15
N GLN A 166 -12.81 13.86 4.43
CA GLN A 166 -12.55 15.25 4.84
C GLN A 166 -11.14 15.72 4.43
N LEU A 167 -10.13 14.83 4.42
CA LEU A 167 -8.79 15.18 3.91
C LEU A 167 -8.85 15.49 2.41
N TYR A 168 -9.52 14.61 1.65
CA TYR A 168 -9.77 14.82 0.23
C TYR A 168 -10.67 16.03 -0.05
N GLY A 169 -11.62 16.35 0.84
CA GLY A 169 -12.43 17.56 0.77
C GLY A 169 -11.61 18.85 0.84
N ARG A 170 -10.54 18.89 1.65
CA ARG A 170 -9.59 20.03 1.69
C ARG A 170 -8.80 20.15 0.39
N ILE A 171 -8.39 19.02 -0.19
CA ILE A 171 -7.71 18.96 -1.49
C ILE A 171 -8.65 19.48 -2.58
N ARG A 172 -9.89 18.98 -2.64
CA ARG A 172 -10.95 19.42 -3.56
C ARG A 172 -11.17 20.92 -3.49
N ALA A 173 -11.35 21.47 -2.28
CA ALA A 173 -11.54 22.90 -2.08
C ALA A 173 -10.36 23.73 -2.62
N THR A 174 -9.14 23.23 -2.46
CA THR A 174 -7.93 23.90 -2.97
C THR A 174 -7.85 23.84 -4.49
N VAL A 175 -8.19 22.70 -5.11
CA VAL A 175 -8.26 22.52 -6.58
C VAL A 175 -9.31 23.46 -7.20
N LEU A 176 -10.47 23.62 -6.56
CA LEU A 176 -11.53 24.53 -7.02
C LEU A 176 -11.15 26.00 -6.88
N ALA A 177 -10.42 26.36 -5.82
CA ALA A 177 -10.06 27.75 -5.53
C ALA A 177 -8.90 28.30 -6.38
N LEU A 178 -8.10 27.44 -7.00
CA LEU A 178 -6.96 27.84 -7.83
C LEU A 178 -7.35 27.96 -9.30
N GLU A 179 -6.81 28.98 -9.98
CA GLU A 179 -6.99 29.17 -11.42
C GLU A 179 -6.38 28.01 -12.21
N GLU A 180 -7.20 27.37 -13.04
CA GLU A 180 -6.89 26.11 -13.72
C GLU A 180 -5.63 26.19 -14.60
N LYS A 181 -5.53 27.27 -15.39
CA LYS A 181 -4.37 27.56 -16.25
C LYS A 181 -3.05 27.68 -15.49
N GLU A 182 -3.12 28.01 -14.20
CA GLU A 182 -1.95 28.10 -13.34
C GLU A 182 -1.75 26.81 -12.56
N LEU A 183 -2.80 26.03 -12.30
CA LEU A 183 -2.76 24.82 -11.47
C LEU A 183 -2.02 23.66 -12.16
N PHE A 184 -2.43 23.31 -13.38
CA PHE A 184 -1.94 22.13 -14.11
C PHE A 184 -0.71 22.47 -14.96
N ILE A 185 0.46 22.50 -14.30
CA ILE A 185 1.76 22.82 -14.91
C ILE A 185 2.66 21.59 -15.08
N GLY A 186 2.15 20.44 -14.65
CA GLY A 186 2.83 19.16 -14.62
C GLY A 186 2.92 18.49 -15.98
N SER A 187 3.84 17.52 -16.09
CA SER A 187 3.95 16.68 -17.28
C SER A 187 3.17 15.38 -17.11
N GLU A 188 2.38 15.00 -18.11
CA GLU A 188 1.75 13.67 -18.25
C GLU A 188 2.77 12.52 -18.19
N TYR A 189 4.03 12.75 -18.59
CA TYR A 189 5.08 11.73 -18.54
C TYR A 189 5.43 11.29 -17.12
N ARG A 190 5.00 12.03 -16.08
CA ARG A 190 5.16 11.65 -14.68
C ARG A 190 3.92 10.96 -14.09
N GLN A 191 2.94 10.64 -14.93
CA GLN A 191 1.69 10.00 -14.55
C GLN A 191 1.62 8.54 -15.01
N VAL A 192 0.69 7.78 -14.45
CA VAL A 192 0.35 6.41 -14.86
C VAL A 192 -1.06 6.36 -15.42
N ASP A 193 -1.28 5.57 -16.46
CA ASP A 193 -2.59 5.24 -17.01
C ASP A 193 -2.83 3.71 -16.95
N SER A 194 -4.04 3.29 -17.34
CA SER A 194 -4.45 1.90 -17.26
C SER A 194 -3.64 0.99 -18.20
N ALA A 195 -3.28 1.49 -19.39
CA ALA A 195 -2.39 0.79 -20.31
C ALA A 195 -1.03 0.50 -19.64
N ALA A 196 -0.53 1.43 -18.84
CA ALA A 196 0.73 1.23 -18.14
C ALA A 196 0.68 0.11 -17.07
N VAL A 197 -0.51 -0.25 -16.57
CA VAL A 197 -0.68 -1.29 -15.54
C VAL A 197 -0.99 -2.64 -16.17
N ILE A 198 -1.92 -2.68 -17.13
CA ILE A 198 -2.51 -3.91 -17.67
C ILE A 198 -1.70 -4.44 -18.86
N ASP A 199 -1.13 -3.56 -19.67
CA ASP A 199 -0.42 -3.93 -20.89
C ASP A 199 0.90 -3.15 -21.07
N PRO A 200 1.95 -3.53 -20.32
CA PRO A 200 3.23 -2.83 -20.41
C PRO A 200 3.93 -2.92 -21.77
N GLU A 201 3.49 -3.82 -22.66
CA GLU A 201 4.06 -4.01 -23.99
C GLU A 201 3.20 -3.41 -25.12
N GLY A 202 1.94 -3.03 -24.84
CA GLY A 202 1.00 -2.56 -25.86
C GLY A 202 0.60 -3.68 -26.84
N VAL A 203 0.61 -4.92 -26.36
CA VAL A 203 0.42 -6.15 -27.16
C VAL A 203 -0.95 -6.78 -26.94
N LEU A 204 -1.68 -6.40 -25.90
CA LEU A 204 -3.05 -6.84 -25.68
C LEU A 204 -3.97 -6.06 -26.64
N ASP A 205 -4.82 -6.78 -27.38
CA ASP A 205 -5.91 -6.15 -28.15
C ASP A 205 -6.82 -5.36 -27.19
N GLU A 206 -7.44 -4.26 -27.66
CA GLU A 206 -8.31 -3.38 -26.85
C GLU A 206 -9.42 -4.14 -26.08
N ASP A 207 -9.83 -5.31 -26.59
CA ASP A 207 -10.84 -6.20 -26.01
C ASP A 207 -10.33 -7.18 -24.95
N VAL A 208 -9.01 -7.28 -24.72
CA VAL A 208 -8.40 -8.16 -23.70
C VAL A 208 -7.90 -7.32 -22.53
N THR A 209 -8.81 -6.63 -21.86
CA THR A 209 -8.55 -6.17 -20.49
C THR A 209 -8.48 -7.38 -19.58
N VAL A 210 -7.28 -7.82 -19.23
CA VAL A 210 -7.08 -8.65 -18.04
C VAL A 210 -7.48 -7.77 -16.86
N GLY A 211 -8.76 -7.83 -16.48
CA GLY A 211 -9.37 -6.96 -15.49
C GLY A 211 -8.71 -7.13 -14.12
N TYR A 212 -7.69 -6.30 -13.85
CA TYR A 212 -7.12 -6.18 -12.52
C TYR A 212 -8.01 -5.34 -11.58
N GLY A 213 -9.12 -4.78 -12.09
CA GLY A 213 -10.07 -3.99 -11.30
C GLY A 213 -9.48 -2.68 -10.77
N VAL A 214 -8.40 -2.19 -11.40
CA VAL A 214 -7.75 -0.92 -11.09
C VAL A 214 -7.40 -0.20 -12.37
N GLU A 215 -7.94 1.01 -12.53
CA GLU A 215 -7.86 1.77 -13.78
C GLU A 215 -7.41 3.20 -13.49
N PRO A 216 -6.10 3.44 -13.32
CA PRO A 216 -5.61 4.80 -13.18
C PRO A 216 -5.74 5.54 -14.52
N PHE A 217 -5.82 6.87 -14.45
CA PHE A 217 -5.95 7.73 -15.60
C PHE A 217 -5.12 9.01 -15.44
N VAL A 218 -4.80 9.63 -16.57
CA VAL A 218 -4.10 10.92 -16.63
C VAL A 218 -5.00 12.04 -16.12
N ILE A 219 -4.39 12.96 -15.38
CA ILE A 219 -4.99 14.16 -14.80
C ILE A 219 -4.28 15.38 -15.37
N ASP A 220 -4.97 16.16 -16.17
CA ASP A 220 -4.44 17.32 -16.90
C ASP A 220 -5.33 18.56 -16.77
N ASP A 221 -6.53 18.41 -16.23
CA ASP A 221 -7.51 19.47 -16.07
C ASP A 221 -8.26 19.34 -14.73
N ARG A 222 -9.09 20.34 -14.42
CA ARG A 222 -9.85 20.33 -13.17
C ARG A 222 -10.88 19.20 -13.14
N ALA A 223 -11.48 18.85 -14.27
CA ALA A 223 -12.50 17.81 -14.34
C ALA A 223 -11.94 16.43 -13.99
N SER A 224 -10.81 16.05 -14.58
CA SER A 224 -10.07 14.83 -14.29
C SER A 224 -9.53 14.80 -12.86
N ALA A 225 -9.08 15.93 -12.32
CA ALA A 225 -8.66 16.02 -10.92
C ALA A 225 -9.82 15.78 -9.94
N LEU A 226 -10.99 16.37 -10.19
CA LEU A 226 -12.19 16.15 -9.40
C LEU A 226 -12.68 14.70 -9.53
N ARG A 227 -12.65 14.12 -10.74
CA ARG A 227 -12.97 12.72 -10.97
C ARG A 227 -12.07 11.78 -10.16
N ALA A 228 -10.78 12.07 -10.06
CA ALA A 228 -9.85 11.26 -9.26
C ALA A 228 -10.18 11.35 -7.77
N ILE A 229 -10.49 12.55 -7.27
CA ILE A 229 -10.90 12.75 -5.88
C ILE A 229 -12.22 12.01 -5.59
N ASP A 230 -13.20 12.14 -6.47
CA ASP A 230 -14.51 11.51 -6.32
C ASP A 230 -14.38 9.99 -6.32
N LEU A 231 -13.63 9.40 -7.25
CA LEU A 231 -13.37 7.96 -7.29
C LEU A 231 -12.77 7.43 -5.97
N ILE A 232 -11.75 8.11 -5.44
CA ILE A 232 -11.08 7.69 -4.19
C ILE A 232 -12.07 7.74 -3.01
N VAL A 233 -12.83 8.83 -2.88
CA VAL A 233 -13.79 8.99 -1.79
C VAL A 233 -14.95 7.99 -1.91
N GLU A 234 -15.45 7.77 -3.12
CA GLU A 234 -16.54 6.82 -3.38
C GLU A 234 -16.10 5.37 -3.12
N GLN A 235 -14.89 4.97 -3.53
CA GLN A 235 -14.39 3.62 -3.26
C GLN A 235 -14.14 3.39 -1.76
N GLY A 236 -13.61 4.37 -1.03
CA GLY A 236 -13.41 4.29 0.42
C GLY A 236 -14.73 4.32 1.23
N GLU A 237 -15.42 5.47 1.20
CA GLU A 237 -16.56 5.78 2.07
C GLU A 237 -17.92 5.29 1.50
N GLY A 238 -18.00 5.11 0.17
CA GLY A 238 -19.24 4.86 -0.57
C GLY A 238 -19.94 6.12 -1.07
N ALA A 239 -20.54 6.03 -2.26
CA ALA A 239 -21.43 7.08 -2.78
C ALA A 239 -22.80 7.06 -2.08
N GLU A 240 -23.61 8.11 -2.22
CA GLU A 240 -24.98 8.10 -1.68
C GLU A 240 -25.85 6.98 -2.30
N GLU A 241 -25.60 6.60 -3.55
CA GLU A 241 -26.43 5.68 -4.35
C GLU A 241 -25.83 4.26 -4.49
N ASP A 242 -24.50 4.09 -4.49
CA ASP A 242 -23.82 2.78 -4.60
C ASP A 242 -22.89 2.53 -3.40
N ARG A 243 -23.47 2.03 -2.30
CA ARG A 243 -22.81 1.86 -1.00
C ARG A 243 -22.21 0.47 -0.81
N GLU A 244 -22.75 -0.55 -1.50
CA GLU A 244 -22.43 -1.96 -1.26
C GLU A 244 -21.00 -2.31 -1.71
N GLY A 245 -20.46 -1.56 -2.69
CA GLY A 245 -19.12 -1.75 -3.23
C GLY A 245 -17.99 -1.10 -2.43
N SER A 246 -18.28 -0.21 -1.46
CA SER A 246 -17.28 0.58 -0.72
C SER A 246 -16.40 -0.23 0.23
N HIS A 247 -15.21 0.29 0.55
CA HIS A 247 -14.30 -0.31 1.54
C HIS A 247 -15.01 -0.44 2.89
N TYR A 248 -15.67 0.63 3.35
CA TYR A 248 -16.41 0.64 4.61
C TYR A 248 -17.44 -0.49 4.67
N HIS A 249 -18.27 -0.65 3.62
CA HIS A 249 -19.32 -1.67 3.62
C HIS A 249 -18.76 -3.10 3.52
N ARG A 250 -17.70 -3.30 2.73
CA ARG A 250 -17.00 -4.60 2.67
C ARG A 250 -16.43 -4.98 4.04
N LEU A 251 -15.83 -4.03 4.77
CA LEU A 251 -15.33 -4.25 6.13
C LEU A 251 -16.48 -4.54 7.12
N LEU A 252 -17.63 -3.86 7.00
CA LEU A 252 -18.82 -4.16 7.81
C LEU A 252 -19.33 -5.59 7.59
N ARG A 253 -19.31 -6.07 6.34
CA ARG A 253 -19.68 -7.45 6.01
C ARG A 253 -18.70 -8.46 6.63
N ILE A 254 -17.40 -8.19 6.54
CA ILE A 254 -16.38 -9.02 7.20
C ILE A 254 -16.62 -9.04 8.71
N ARG A 255 -16.95 -7.90 9.32
CA ARG A 255 -17.23 -7.80 10.76
C ARG A 255 -18.43 -8.62 11.17
N ALA A 256 -19.54 -8.48 10.44
CA ALA A 256 -20.76 -9.26 10.70
C ALA A 256 -20.51 -10.77 10.60
N GLY A 257 -19.70 -11.20 9.61
CA GLY A 257 -19.27 -12.58 9.48
C GLY A 257 -18.40 -13.05 10.64
N LEU A 258 -17.42 -12.24 11.05
CA LEU A 258 -16.57 -12.52 12.21
C LEU A 258 -17.39 -12.67 13.50
N ASP A 259 -18.30 -11.73 13.76
CA ASP A 259 -19.16 -11.76 14.95
C ASP A 259 -20.06 -13.00 14.97
N THR A 260 -20.58 -13.40 13.80
CA THR A 260 -21.40 -14.62 13.67
C THR A 260 -20.61 -15.87 14.04
N GLU A 261 -19.39 -16.01 13.52
CA GLU A 261 -18.53 -17.16 13.79
C GLU A 261 -18.03 -17.18 15.24
N LEU A 262 -17.70 -16.02 15.82
CA LEU A 262 -17.33 -15.89 17.22
C LEU A 262 -18.49 -16.27 18.15
N ALA A 263 -19.72 -15.83 17.84
CA ALA A 263 -20.90 -16.22 18.59
C ALA A 263 -21.19 -17.73 18.47
N ALA A 264 -21.01 -18.32 17.29
CA ALA A 264 -21.15 -19.76 17.09
C ALA A 264 -20.10 -20.56 17.86
N ALA A 265 -18.84 -20.11 17.86
CA ALA A 265 -17.76 -20.68 18.65
C ALA A 265 -18.06 -20.65 20.15
N ALA A 266 -18.57 -19.51 20.65
CA ALA A 266 -18.96 -19.37 22.05
C ALA A 266 -20.11 -20.32 22.44
N ARG A 267 -21.10 -20.51 21.57
CA ARG A 267 -22.23 -21.44 21.82
C ARG A 267 -21.82 -22.92 21.78
N THR A 268 -20.92 -23.29 20.88
CA THR A 268 -20.56 -24.69 20.64
C THR A 268 -19.34 -25.16 21.42
N GLY A 269 -18.55 -24.23 21.96
CA GLY A 269 -17.26 -24.52 22.60
C GLY A 269 -16.15 -24.90 21.62
N ARG A 270 -16.40 -24.88 20.31
CA ARG A 270 -15.39 -25.13 19.27
C ARG A 270 -14.68 -23.81 18.94
N PRO A 271 -13.35 -23.72 19.07
CA PRO A 271 -12.64 -22.46 18.85
C PRO A 271 -12.66 -22.05 17.38
N PHE A 272 -12.95 -20.76 17.12
CA PHE A 272 -12.78 -20.12 15.82
C PHE A 272 -11.60 -19.15 15.86
N VAL A 273 -10.54 -19.47 15.12
CA VAL A 273 -9.28 -18.72 15.08
C VAL A 273 -8.88 -18.54 13.61
N PRO A 274 -9.43 -17.52 12.92
CA PRO A 274 -9.26 -17.36 11.47
C PRO A 274 -7.88 -16.87 11.05
N ALA A 275 -7.11 -16.28 11.97
CA ALA A 275 -5.78 -15.74 11.70
C ALA A 275 -4.67 -16.54 12.39
N ARG A 276 -3.49 -16.55 11.77
CA ARG A 276 -2.23 -16.99 12.37
C ARG A 276 -1.79 -15.97 13.43
N PRO A 277 -1.03 -16.39 14.46
CA PRO A 277 -0.53 -15.50 15.52
C PRO A 277 0.66 -14.66 15.04
N LEU A 278 0.42 -13.81 14.03
CA LEU A 278 1.40 -12.93 13.42
C LEU A 278 1.89 -11.86 14.42
N LEU A 279 3.19 -11.57 14.45
CA LEU A 279 3.73 -10.51 15.31
C LEU A 279 3.16 -9.14 14.99
N ARG A 280 2.80 -8.35 16.01
CA ARG A 280 2.49 -6.92 15.82
C ARG A 280 3.76 -6.13 15.50
N ASN A 281 3.71 -5.27 14.48
CA ASN A 281 4.81 -4.38 14.05
C ASN A 281 6.18 -5.08 14.03
N PRO A 282 6.35 -6.12 13.19
CA PRO A 282 7.57 -6.92 13.20
C PRO A 282 8.78 -6.10 12.74
N VAL A 283 9.92 -6.26 13.41
CA VAL A 283 11.21 -5.66 13.02
C VAL A 283 12.31 -6.71 12.96
N VAL A 284 13.26 -6.53 12.05
CA VAL A 284 14.42 -7.44 11.89
C VAL A 284 15.60 -7.10 12.81
N ARG A 285 15.58 -5.90 13.38
CA ARG A 285 16.60 -5.37 14.29
C ARG A 285 15.95 -4.38 15.26
N PRO A 286 16.47 -4.24 16.49
CA PRO A 286 15.98 -3.23 17.43
C PRO A 286 16.04 -1.84 16.78
N VAL A 287 14.96 -1.08 16.89
CA VAL A 287 14.87 0.29 16.42
C VAL A 287 14.88 1.18 17.66
N PRO A 288 15.95 1.95 17.91
CA PRO A 288 15.99 2.91 19.00
C PRO A 288 14.78 3.84 18.94
N ASP A 289 14.18 4.14 20.09
CA ASP A 289 13.07 5.08 20.26
C ASP A 289 11.73 4.68 19.60
N ALA A 290 11.64 3.49 18.98
CA ALA A 290 10.39 2.97 18.41
C ALA A 290 9.63 2.10 19.40
N GLU A 291 8.60 2.68 20.02
CA GLU A 291 7.67 1.94 20.87
C GLU A 291 6.75 1.01 20.06
N GLY A 292 6.32 -0.10 20.66
CA GLY A 292 5.32 -0.99 20.06
C GLY A 292 5.81 -1.84 18.88
N THR A 293 7.13 -1.95 18.66
CA THR A 293 7.74 -2.87 17.69
C THR A 293 8.03 -4.24 18.31
N THR A 294 7.98 -5.31 17.49
CA THR A 294 8.30 -6.68 17.96
C THR A 294 9.42 -7.30 17.14
N LEU A 295 10.52 -7.68 17.81
CA LEU A 295 11.68 -8.27 17.14
C LEU A 295 11.41 -9.69 16.64
N ILE A 296 11.73 -9.96 15.37
CA ILE A 296 11.84 -11.32 14.82
C ILE A 296 13.17 -11.91 15.31
N SER A 297 13.11 -12.88 16.23
CA SER A 297 14.29 -13.50 16.82
C SER A 297 14.80 -14.73 16.07
N GLU A 298 13.92 -15.47 15.39
CA GLU A 298 14.27 -16.69 14.67
C GLU A 298 15.16 -16.40 13.44
N PRO A 299 16.34 -17.04 13.29
CA PRO A 299 17.30 -16.71 12.24
C PRO A 299 16.80 -16.93 10.80
N LEU A 300 15.90 -17.89 10.57
CA LEU A 300 15.34 -18.16 9.24
C LEU A 300 14.28 -17.11 8.87
N ALA A 301 13.36 -16.82 9.79
CA ALA A 301 12.34 -15.81 9.61
C ALA A 301 12.93 -14.40 9.47
N ARG A 302 13.96 -14.08 10.26
CA ARG A 302 14.66 -12.79 10.15
C ARG A 302 15.30 -12.60 8.78
N GLU A 303 15.98 -13.63 8.23
CA GLU A 303 16.55 -13.54 6.88
C GLU A 303 15.48 -13.33 5.81
N ALA A 304 14.35 -14.04 5.92
CA ALA A 304 13.22 -13.87 5.01
C ALA A 304 12.63 -12.44 5.09
N ALA A 305 12.51 -11.89 6.29
CA ALA A 305 11.99 -10.54 6.52
C ALA A 305 12.97 -9.46 6.00
N GLU A 306 14.28 -9.67 6.16
CA GLU A 306 15.29 -8.79 5.59
C GLU A 306 15.32 -8.85 4.06
N LEU A 307 15.06 -10.01 3.46
CA LEU A 307 14.91 -10.16 2.01
C LEU A 307 13.66 -9.42 1.55
N PHE A 308 12.55 -9.57 2.27
CA PHE A 308 11.30 -8.87 2.02
C PHE A 308 11.49 -7.35 1.98
N ASP A 309 12.08 -6.77 3.02
CA ASP A 309 12.31 -5.32 3.10
C ASP A 309 13.20 -4.81 1.95
N ASP A 310 14.20 -5.58 1.52
CA ASP A 310 15.06 -5.20 0.40
C ASP A 310 14.29 -5.16 -0.93
N GLY A 311 13.43 -6.15 -1.19
CA GLY A 311 12.65 -6.19 -2.43
C GLY A 311 11.47 -5.23 -2.42
N TYR A 312 10.79 -5.04 -1.29
CA TYR A 312 9.78 -4.00 -1.13
C TYR A 312 10.40 -2.60 -1.28
N GLY A 313 11.56 -2.34 -0.66
CA GLY A 313 12.29 -1.09 -0.84
C GLY A 313 12.74 -0.85 -2.28
N LEU A 314 13.15 -1.90 -3.00
CA LEU A 314 13.46 -1.81 -4.44
C LEU A 314 12.21 -1.47 -5.26
N LEU A 315 11.08 -2.14 -5.01
CA LEU A 315 9.82 -1.84 -5.67
C LEU A 315 9.45 -0.35 -5.52
N VAL A 316 9.47 0.16 -4.29
CA VAL A 316 9.13 1.56 -4.03
C VAL A 316 10.14 2.51 -4.69
N LEU A 317 11.42 2.16 -4.75
CA LEU A 317 12.42 2.94 -5.46
C LEU A 317 12.17 2.97 -6.98
N MET A 318 11.78 1.85 -7.57
CA MET A 318 11.43 1.76 -8.99
C MET A 318 10.17 2.56 -9.30
N LEU A 319 9.15 2.53 -8.43
CA LEU A 319 7.97 3.38 -8.54
C LEU A 319 8.34 4.86 -8.40
N LEU A 320 9.18 5.23 -7.43
CA LEU A 320 9.65 6.61 -7.26
C LEU A 320 10.32 7.14 -8.53
N ARG A 321 11.13 6.30 -9.18
CA ARG A 321 11.74 6.63 -10.47
C ARG A 321 10.68 6.76 -11.56
N PHE A 322 9.75 5.81 -11.65
CA PHE A 322 8.65 5.80 -12.63
C PHE A 322 7.76 7.06 -12.53
N TYR A 323 7.49 7.58 -11.34
CA TYR A 323 6.69 8.81 -11.16
C TYR A 323 7.54 10.10 -11.18
N SER A 324 8.87 10.00 -11.26
CA SER A 324 9.78 11.16 -11.31
C SER A 324 10.50 11.30 -12.65
N ARG A 325 9.94 10.71 -13.71
CA ARG A 325 10.58 10.64 -15.03
C ARG A 325 10.82 12.02 -15.64
N VAL A 326 12.01 12.18 -16.21
CA VAL A 326 12.40 13.36 -16.99
C VAL A 326 13.13 12.96 -18.27
N ASP A 327 13.99 11.94 -18.20
CA ASP A 327 15.02 11.63 -19.21
C ASP A 327 15.02 10.15 -19.69
N GLU A 328 14.03 9.33 -19.33
CA GLU A 328 13.97 7.91 -19.73
C GLU A 328 13.49 7.72 -21.16
N ALA A 329 14.23 6.92 -21.94
CA ALA A 329 13.76 6.46 -23.24
C ALA A 329 12.53 5.53 -23.08
N PRO A 330 11.64 5.41 -24.08
CA PRO A 330 10.45 4.56 -23.99
C PRO A 330 10.75 3.09 -23.61
N ALA A 331 11.88 2.53 -24.08
CA ALA A 331 12.30 1.18 -23.76
C ALA A 331 12.78 1.04 -22.30
N GLU A 332 13.43 2.06 -21.76
CA GLU A 332 13.86 2.12 -20.35
C GLU A 332 12.67 2.19 -19.41
N ARG A 333 11.71 3.07 -19.73
CA ARG A 333 10.44 3.19 -19.02
C ARG A 333 9.72 1.83 -18.93
N ARG A 334 9.58 1.14 -20.07
CA ARG A 334 8.95 -0.19 -20.12
C ARG A 334 9.67 -1.22 -19.25
N ARG A 335 11.00 -1.18 -19.15
CA ARG A 335 11.75 -2.09 -18.26
C ARG A 335 11.40 -1.88 -16.78
N ILE A 336 11.28 -0.63 -16.32
CA ILE A 336 10.88 -0.33 -14.94
C ILE A 336 9.45 -0.79 -14.70
N GLN A 337 8.55 -0.43 -15.62
CA GLN A 337 7.13 -0.77 -15.56
C GLN A 337 6.88 -2.28 -15.47
N ARG A 338 7.51 -3.05 -16.36
CA ARG A 338 7.44 -4.52 -16.47
C ARG A 338 8.19 -5.27 -15.35
N VAL A 339 8.62 -4.58 -14.31
CA VAL A 339 9.13 -5.23 -13.09
C VAL A 339 8.40 -4.70 -11.88
N ALA A 340 8.18 -3.39 -11.79
CA ALA A 340 7.50 -2.73 -10.68
C ALA A 340 6.02 -3.12 -10.56
N PHE A 341 5.24 -3.02 -11.64
CA PHE A 341 3.81 -3.36 -11.62
C PHE A 341 3.60 -4.88 -11.64
N PHE A 342 4.39 -5.57 -12.45
CA PHE A 342 4.46 -7.02 -12.52
C PHE A 342 5.88 -7.41 -12.94
N PRO A 343 6.60 -8.34 -12.28
CA PRO A 343 6.11 -9.31 -11.31
C PRO A 343 6.58 -9.09 -9.85
N LEU A 344 7.18 -7.96 -9.47
CA LEU A 344 7.67 -7.77 -8.09
C LEU A 344 6.56 -7.94 -7.04
N MET A 345 5.38 -7.38 -7.26
CA MET A 345 4.28 -7.53 -6.31
C MET A 345 3.75 -8.96 -6.23
N THR A 346 3.46 -9.58 -7.38
CA THR A 346 2.76 -10.86 -7.49
C THR A 346 3.67 -12.08 -7.26
N MET A 347 4.95 -11.98 -7.61
CA MET A 347 5.91 -13.09 -7.57
C MET A 347 6.99 -12.93 -6.50
N PHE A 348 7.10 -11.76 -5.85
CA PHE A 348 8.04 -11.56 -4.74
C PHE A 348 7.36 -11.07 -3.45
N VAL A 349 6.75 -9.89 -3.45
CA VAL A 349 6.20 -9.26 -2.23
C VAL A 349 5.11 -10.13 -1.62
N ARG A 350 4.04 -10.44 -2.37
CA ARG A 350 2.95 -11.27 -1.83
C ARG A 350 3.41 -12.67 -1.43
N PRO A 351 4.11 -13.46 -2.28
CA PRO A 351 4.50 -14.81 -1.90
C PRO A 351 5.44 -14.86 -0.70
N LEU A 352 6.39 -13.93 -0.59
CA LEU A 352 7.29 -13.89 0.57
C LEU A 352 6.59 -13.40 1.84
N GLY A 353 5.64 -12.46 1.72
CA GLY A 353 4.79 -12.03 2.81
C GLY A 353 3.94 -13.17 3.38
N GLU A 354 3.35 -14.00 2.50
CA GLU A 354 2.63 -15.21 2.92
C GLU A 354 3.55 -16.28 3.50
N VAL A 355 4.77 -16.48 2.95
CA VAL A 355 5.74 -17.42 3.55
C VAL A 355 6.12 -16.96 4.95
N LEU A 356 6.39 -15.67 5.14
CA LEU A 356 6.73 -15.09 6.44
C LEU A 356 5.64 -15.38 7.49
N SER A 357 4.37 -15.32 7.09
CA SER A 357 3.25 -15.52 8.02
C SER A 357 3.13 -16.91 8.61
N GLU A 358 3.94 -17.85 8.12
CA GLU A 358 3.97 -19.24 8.53
C GLU A 358 5.31 -19.67 9.14
N LEU A 359 6.32 -18.79 9.10
CA LEU A 359 7.60 -19.05 9.77
C LEU A 359 7.51 -18.65 11.24
N PRO A 360 8.11 -19.43 12.16
CA PRO A 360 8.18 -19.05 13.57
C PRO A 360 8.98 -17.75 13.71
N ALA A 361 8.45 -16.78 14.46
CA ALA A 361 9.12 -15.50 14.69
C ALA A 361 10.11 -15.55 15.85
N ARG A 362 9.79 -16.36 16.87
CA ARG A 362 10.57 -16.55 18.09
C ARG A 362 10.38 -17.96 18.65
N ALA A 363 11.40 -18.49 19.30
CA ALA A 363 11.28 -19.69 20.12
C ALA A 363 10.35 -19.42 21.33
N GLY A 364 9.54 -20.42 21.70
CA GLY A 364 8.75 -20.40 22.93
C GLY A 364 7.24 -20.53 22.74
N ASN A 365 6.53 -20.35 23.86
CA ASN A 365 5.07 -20.47 23.98
C ASN A 365 4.54 -19.16 24.61
N PRO A 366 3.52 -18.47 24.03
CA PRO A 366 2.73 -18.87 22.87
C PRO A 366 3.51 -18.82 21.55
N PRO A 367 3.21 -19.75 20.61
CA PRO A 367 3.77 -19.70 19.27
C PRO A 367 3.37 -18.39 18.58
N ALA A 368 4.32 -17.77 17.91
CA ALA A 368 4.09 -16.58 17.11
C ALA A 368 4.77 -16.74 15.76
N SER A 369 4.06 -16.40 14.68
CA SER A 369 4.64 -16.38 13.35
C SER A 369 5.15 -14.99 12.99
N ALA A 370 6.18 -14.95 12.13
CA ALA A 370 6.75 -13.71 11.66
C ALA A 370 5.79 -13.02 10.71
N GLY A 371 6.07 -11.77 10.33
CA GLY A 371 5.32 -11.10 9.27
C GLY A 371 6.22 -10.13 8.52
N PRO A 372 5.79 -9.66 7.34
CA PRO A 372 6.55 -8.67 6.58
C PRO A 372 6.66 -7.35 7.34
N PRO A 373 7.87 -6.83 7.59
CA PRO A 373 8.05 -5.55 8.29
C PRO A 373 7.61 -4.33 7.46
N PHE A 374 7.68 -4.43 6.14
CA PHE A 374 7.50 -3.30 5.22
C PHE A 374 8.39 -2.09 5.58
N ALA A 375 9.58 -2.34 6.10
CA ALA A 375 10.42 -1.29 6.64
C ALA A 375 11.28 -0.67 5.53
N PHE A 376 11.24 0.65 5.42
CA PHE A 376 12.21 1.37 4.62
C PHE A 376 13.56 1.37 5.32
N ARG A 377 14.56 0.92 4.58
CA ARG A 377 15.97 1.10 4.93
C ARG A 377 16.41 2.51 4.52
N ARG A 378 17.51 2.99 5.13
CA ARG A 378 18.14 4.25 4.73
C ARG A 378 18.48 4.22 3.24
N GLY A 379 18.37 5.35 2.56
CA GLY A 379 18.72 5.48 1.14
C GLY A 379 17.59 5.15 0.17
N LEU A 380 16.33 5.12 0.61
CA LEU A 380 15.18 5.23 -0.29
C LEU A 380 15.01 6.69 -0.72
N ALA A 381 15.67 7.06 -1.81
CA ALA A 381 15.64 8.40 -2.39
C ALA A 381 15.74 8.30 -3.91
N LEU A 382 15.21 9.30 -4.63
CA LEU A 382 15.27 9.36 -6.08
C LEU A 382 16.73 9.35 -6.55
N ILE A 383 17.01 8.52 -7.56
CA ILE A 383 18.25 8.57 -8.33
C ILE A 383 17.94 9.37 -9.60
N PRO A 384 18.46 10.61 -9.76
CA PRO A 384 18.06 11.51 -10.84
C PRO A 384 18.52 11.04 -12.23
N GLU A 385 19.68 10.42 -12.35
CA GLU A 385 20.24 10.03 -13.63
C GLU A 385 19.70 8.67 -14.08
N ALA A 386 18.99 8.61 -15.23
CA ALA A 386 18.37 7.38 -15.73
C ALA A 386 19.34 6.20 -15.76
N ARG A 387 20.51 6.38 -16.37
CA ARG A 387 21.53 5.33 -16.50
C ARG A 387 21.97 4.80 -15.13
N VAL A 388 22.16 5.68 -14.14
CA VAL A 388 22.58 5.28 -12.79
C VAL A 388 21.45 4.54 -12.09
N ALA A 389 20.20 5.02 -12.19
CA ALA A 389 19.04 4.35 -11.62
C ALA A 389 18.88 2.92 -12.17
N HIS A 390 18.96 2.76 -13.50
CA HIS A 390 18.88 1.45 -14.15
C HIS A 390 20.02 0.51 -13.71
N GLN A 391 21.24 1.01 -13.59
CA GLN A 391 22.35 0.21 -13.08
C GLN A 391 22.09 -0.26 -11.64
N VAL A 392 21.65 0.64 -10.75
CA VAL A 392 21.31 0.31 -9.36
C VAL A 392 20.16 -0.71 -9.28
N PHE A 393 19.14 -0.58 -10.14
CA PHE A 393 18.05 -1.56 -10.19
C PHE A 393 18.53 -2.94 -10.62
N ALA A 394 19.38 -3.03 -11.64
CA ALA A 394 19.96 -4.29 -12.09
C ALA A 394 20.81 -4.94 -10.97
N GLU A 395 21.67 -4.18 -10.30
CA GLU A 395 22.50 -4.66 -9.19
C GLU A 395 21.65 -5.15 -8.01
N ARG A 396 20.61 -4.40 -7.63
CA ARG A 396 19.70 -4.79 -6.54
C ARG A 396 18.87 -6.03 -6.89
N LEU A 397 18.38 -6.16 -8.13
CA LEU A 397 17.68 -7.36 -8.58
C LEU A 397 18.61 -8.59 -8.56
N ALA A 398 19.86 -8.44 -9.01
CA ALA A 398 20.85 -9.51 -8.96
C ALA A 398 21.14 -9.93 -7.51
N HIS A 399 21.29 -8.96 -6.60
CA HIS A 399 21.45 -9.22 -5.17
C HIS A 399 20.24 -9.94 -4.57
N LEU A 400 19.01 -9.51 -4.88
CA LEU A 400 17.78 -10.21 -4.48
C LEU A 400 17.75 -11.65 -5.01
N ALA A 401 18.18 -11.90 -6.24
CA ALA A 401 18.22 -13.24 -6.81
C ALA A 401 19.20 -14.16 -6.04
N VAL A 402 20.38 -13.64 -5.67
CA VAL A 402 21.35 -14.37 -4.84
C VAL A 402 20.77 -14.68 -3.46
N ARG A 403 20.20 -13.68 -2.78
CA ARG A 403 19.60 -13.86 -1.45
C ARG A 403 18.40 -14.80 -1.47
N SER A 404 17.56 -14.74 -2.50
CA SER A 404 16.41 -15.63 -2.66
C SER A 404 16.84 -17.09 -2.82
N ARG A 405 17.88 -17.36 -3.63
CA ARG A 405 18.46 -18.72 -3.75
C ARG A 405 19.04 -19.22 -2.43
N ARG A 406 19.71 -18.34 -1.66
CA ARG A 406 20.23 -18.67 -0.34
C ARG A 406 19.10 -19.04 0.63
N LEU A 407 18.04 -18.23 0.67
CA LEU A 407 16.87 -18.50 1.50
C LEU A 407 16.24 -19.85 1.15
N ALA A 408 15.99 -20.12 -0.14
CA ALA A 408 15.40 -21.38 -0.60
C ALA A 408 16.26 -22.60 -0.22
N ARG A 409 17.59 -22.50 -0.31
CA ARG A 409 18.51 -23.53 0.19
C ARG A 409 18.36 -23.76 1.70
N ARG A 410 18.26 -22.70 2.49
CA ARG A 410 18.09 -22.81 3.95
C ARG A 410 16.74 -23.43 4.30
N MET A 411 15.68 -23.08 3.58
CA MET A 411 14.34 -23.66 3.76
C MET A 411 14.34 -25.19 3.58
N ARG A 412 15.03 -25.71 2.55
CA ARG A 412 15.16 -27.17 2.34
C ARG A 412 15.82 -27.93 3.47
N THR A 413 16.74 -27.26 4.18
CA THR A 413 17.47 -27.85 5.32
C THR A 413 16.81 -27.56 6.66
N ALA A 414 15.80 -26.71 6.69
CA ALA A 414 15.09 -26.33 7.91
C ALA A 414 13.90 -27.26 8.14
N ASN A 415 13.48 -27.37 9.40
CA ASN A 415 12.24 -28.06 9.75
C ASN A 415 11.02 -27.18 9.44
N VAL A 416 10.74 -27.00 8.15
CA VAL A 416 9.58 -26.25 7.63
C VAL A 416 8.78 -27.11 6.66
N PRO A 417 7.45 -26.92 6.56
CA PRO A 417 6.61 -27.70 5.64
C PRO A 417 7.08 -27.65 4.18
N ASP A 418 7.01 -28.77 3.46
CA ASP A 418 7.48 -28.90 2.06
C ASP A 418 6.90 -27.84 1.11
N ARG A 419 5.65 -27.47 1.31
CA ARG A 419 4.99 -26.38 0.57
C ARG A 419 5.71 -25.03 0.70
N LEU A 420 6.28 -24.70 1.86
CA LEU A 420 7.03 -23.46 2.06
C LEU A 420 8.37 -23.54 1.33
N GLN A 421 9.01 -24.71 1.36
CA GLN A 421 10.22 -24.97 0.58
C GLN A 421 9.93 -24.76 -0.91
N HIS A 422 8.88 -25.39 -1.44
CA HIS A 422 8.44 -25.25 -2.83
C HIS A 422 8.13 -23.80 -3.22
N ARG A 423 7.37 -23.07 -2.39
CA ARG A 423 7.06 -21.65 -2.62
C ARG A 423 8.33 -20.80 -2.68
N THR A 424 9.27 -21.00 -1.77
CA THR A 424 10.54 -20.25 -1.78
C THR A 424 11.45 -20.62 -2.96
N ASP A 425 11.38 -21.86 -3.46
CA ASP A 425 12.08 -22.28 -4.67
C ASP A 425 11.53 -21.64 -5.94
N LEU A 426 10.19 -21.55 -6.06
CA LEU A 426 9.55 -20.82 -7.15
C LEU A 426 9.93 -19.33 -7.10
N LEU A 427 9.78 -18.68 -5.94
CA LEU A 427 10.18 -17.30 -5.75
C LEU A 427 11.64 -17.05 -6.16
N ALA A 428 12.57 -17.93 -5.76
CA ALA A 428 13.97 -17.79 -6.13
C ALA A 428 14.21 -17.89 -7.65
N LYS A 429 13.45 -18.73 -8.35
CA LYS A 429 13.50 -18.84 -9.83
C LYS A 429 12.92 -17.59 -10.48
N ASP A 430 11.81 -17.07 -9.97
CA ASP A 430 11.15 -15.88 -10.51
C ASP A 430 12.00 -14.63 -10.34
N VAL A 431 12.62 -14.42 -9.18
CA VAL A 431 13.56 -13.31 -8.95
C VAL A 431 14.78 -13.42 -9.87
N ALA A 432 15.29 -14.63 -10.10
CA ALA A 432 16.38 -14.83 -11.05
C ALA A 432 15.96 -14.50 -12.49
N ARG A 433 14.72 -14.83 -12.89
CA ARG A 433 14.16 -14.47 -14.19
C ARG A 433 13.98 -12.96 -14.33
N MET A 434 13.44 -12.30 -13.30
CA MET A 434 13.31 -10.85 -13.22
C MET A 434 14.66 -10.16 -13.41
N SER A 435 15.68 -10.60 -12.68
CA SER A 435 17.03 -10.03 -12.75
C SER A 435 17.64 -10.14 -14.15
N ARG A 436 17.56 -11.31 -14.80
CA ARG A 436 18.07 -11.50 -16.17
C ARG A 436 17.29 -10.67 -17.19
N SER A 437 15.96 -10.69 -17.11
CA SER A 437 15.09 -9.92 -18.02
C SER A 437 15.36 -8.42 -17.92
N PHE A 438 15.61 -7.89 -16.73
CA PHE A 438 15.90 -6.47 -16.54
C PHE A 438 17.29 -6.09 -17.07
N ALA A 439 18.28 -6.98 -16.94
CA ALA A 439 19.63 -6.78 -17.47
C ALA A 439 19.72 -6.89 -19.00
N GLY A 440 18.66 -7.31 -19.69
CA GLY A 440 18.64 -7.51 -21.14
C GLY A 440 19.23 -8.86 -21.59
N GLU A 441 19.44 -9.80 -20.68
CA GLU A 441 19.82 -11.17 -21.04
C GLU A 441 18.57 -11.94 -21.50
N ALA A 442 18.55 -12.37 -22.76
CA ALA A 442 17.45 -13.18 -23.28
C ALA A 442 17.24 -14.42 -22.40
N VAL A 443 16.06 -14.56 -21.82
CA VAL A 443 15.65 -15.78 -21.11
C VAL A 443 15.52 -16.87 -22.16
N ARG A 444 16.51 -17.77 -22.25
CA ARG A 444 16.34 -18.98 -23.06
C ARG A 444 15.14 -19.77 -22.51
N PRO A 445 14.24 -20.25 -23.39
CA PRO A 445 12.98 -20.89 -23.02
C PRO A 445 13.18 -22.10 -22.11
#